data_AF-A0A8S3T1R9-F1
#
_entry.id   AF-A0A8S3T1R9-F1
#
_cell.length_a   1.000
_cell.length_b   1.000
_cell.length_c   1.000
_cell.angle_alpha   90.00
_cell.angle_beta   90.00
_cell.angle_gamma   90.00
#
_symmetry.space_group_name_H-M   'P 1'
#
loop_
_entity.id
_entity.type
_entity.pdbx_description
1 polymer ?
#
loop_
_entity_poly.entity_id
_entity_poly.type
_entity_poly.pdbx_seq_one_letter_code
_entity_poly.pdbx_strand_id
1 'polypeptide(L)'
;MASKNQVTLIYMCLVLLLFVSFIFTATIFKDNFELTVPSNAKTGHIITKLGCLEDDISIIPEGSPLDEQLFSKLFSIESGNLVVKSDISLYEGTYFLVSAFSNNNCFSNVGNKRTFGIFIKNSKDYMQLEKRIYHGVIPKSSKPGLLVEGLESLVGLINSDAQISCDIHGDSSNLFELVSSGIKLISKLPTESKALYFSLQCTNGKGHGHAGIHITVADDNHGNSLPQFRNSLSQKTNVAVQQDNLIQSFDQQSHRRVRRQAVTRTLSVLEDKTDILTLESPQPGVTTLLWSISSDDTGTFIVNNLGKVSVKPGKKLDYDFGPRNYNIQVQVKSSDGQQGRFIVFTISNVLEVYQVYRILNFHSLRNLSGLSYS
;
A
#
# COMPACT_ATOMS: atom_id res chain seq x y z
N MET A 1 -48.48 -39.32 -23.34
CA MET A 1 -47.11 -39.54 -23.84
C MET A 1 -46.69 -38.31 -24.62
N ALA A 2 -45.66 -37.59 -24.16
CA ALA A 2 -45.09 -36.50 -24.94
C ALA A 2 -44.50 -37.07 -26.24
N SER A 3 -44.73 -36.41 -27.37
CA SER A 3 -44.14 -36.86 -28.64
C SER A 3 -42.62 -36.75 -28.56
N LYS A 4 -41.89 -37.60 -29.31
CA LYS A 4 -40.42 -37.58 -29.36
C LYS A 4 -39.85 -36.17 -29.66
N ASN A 5 -40.61 -35.37 -30.40
CA ASN A 5 -40.28 -33.98 -30.71
C ASN A 5 -40.38 -33.05 -29.49
N GLN A 6 -41.33 -33.25 -28.59
CA GLN A 6 -41.44 -32.46 -27.35
C GLN A 6 -40.28 -32.73 -26.39
N VAL A 7 -39.85 -33.99 -26.25
CA VAL A 7 -38.71 -34.33 -25.38
C VAL A 7 -37.40 -33.73 -25.91
N THR A 8 -37.20 -33.74 -27.22
CA THR A 8 -36.02 -33.14 -27.87
C THR A 8 -35.99 -31.62 -27.68
N LEU A 9 -37.14 -30.95 -27.82
CA LEU A 9 -37.24 -29.50 -27.62
C LEU A 9 -36.95 -29.11 -26.17
N ILE A 10 -37.48 -29.85 -25.20
CA ILE A 10 -37.20 -29.61 -23.77
C ILE A 10 -35.71 -29.76 -23.48
N TYR A 11 -35.07 -30.80 -24.02
CA TYR A 11 -33.63 -31.01 -23.83
C TYR A 11 -32.80 -29.88 -24.43
N MET A 12 -33.12 -29.41 -25.63
CA MET A 12 -32.41 -28.27 -26.24
C MET A 12 -32.59 -26.97 -25.44
N CYS A 13 -33.79 -26.70 -24.92
CA CYS A 13 -34.02 -25.54 -24.05
C CYS A 13 -33.20 -25.62 -22.76
N LEU A 14 -33.08 -26.81 -22.16
CA LEU A 14 -32.33 -27.03 -20.93
C LEU A 14 -30.81 -26.85 -21.16
N VAL A 15 -30.29 -27.40 -22.25
CA VAL A 15 -28.88 -27.21 -22.65
C VAL A 15 -28.58 -25.73 -22.95
N LEU A 16 -29.49 -25.04 -23.64
CA LEU A 16 -29.33 -23.61 -23.92
C LEU A 16 -29.35 -22.78 -22.63
N LEU A 17 -30.26 -23.08 -21.69
CA LEU A 17 -30.31 -22.40 -20.38
C LEU A 17 -29.03 -22.62 -19.58
N LEU A 18 -28.51 -23.85 -19.56
CA LEU A 18 -27.25 -24.17 -18.89
C LEU A 18 -26.06 -23.47 -19.57
N PHE A 19 -26.04 -23.41 -20.89
CA PHE A 19 -24.98 -22.74 -21.64
C PHE A 19 -25.02 -21.22 -21.45
N VAL A 20 -26.20 -20.60 -21.48
CA VAL A 20 -26.38 -19.18 -21.18
C VAL A 20 -25.98 -18.88 -19.74
N SER A 21 -26.38 -19.71 -18.78
CA SER A 21 -25.97 -19.58 -17.37
C SER A 21 -24.44 -19.70 -17.20
N PHE A 22 -23.80 -20.64 -17.91
CA PHE A 22 -22.35 -20.80 -17.92
C PHE A 22 -21.63 -19.61 -18.56
N ILE A 23 -22.12 -19.09 -19.68
CA ILE A 23 -21.57 -17.86 -20.29
C ILE A 23 -21.73 -16.70 -19.33
N PHE A 24 -22.91 -16.52 -18.73
CA PHE A 24 -23.20 -15.39 -17.85
C PHE A 24 -22.29 -15.40 -16.63
N THR A 25 -22.10 -16.57 -16.00
CA THR A 25 -21.15 -16.75 -14.90
C THR A 25 -19.72 -16.47 -15.36
N ALA A 26 -19.27 -17.03 -16.48
CA ALA A 26 -17.92 -16.79 -17.01
C ALA A 26 -17.63 -15.31 -17.33
N THR A 27 -18.63 -14.55 -17.80
CA THR A 27 -18.46 -13.10 -18.05
C THR A 27 -18.47 -12.27 -16.78
N ILE A 28 -19.25 -12.65 -15.75
CA ILE A 28 -19.28 -11.91 -14.48
C ILE A 28 -17.95 -12.05 -13.72
N PHE A 29 -17.29 -13.21 -13.81
CA PHE A 29 -16.04 -13.43 -13.08
C PHE A 29 -14.80 -12.86 -13.77
N LYS A 30 -14.88 -12.43 -15.04
CA LYS A 30 -13.68 -12.10 -15.81
C LYS A 30 -12.94 -10.87 -15.29
N ASP A 31 -13.63 -9.97 -14.58
CA ASP A 31 -13.06 -8.73 -14.04
C ASP A 31 -13.08 -8.66 -12.50
N ASN A 32 -13.64 -9.65 -11.83
CA ASN A 32 -13.67 -9.68 -10.36
C ASN A 32 -12.35 -10.24 -9.84
N PHE A 33 -11.50 -9.38 -9.28
CA PHE A 33 -10.29 -9.83 -8.61
C PHE A 33 -10.65 -10.53 -7.28
N GLU A 34 -10.00 -11.64 -6.97
CA GLU A 34 -10.16 -12.34 -5.70
C GLU A 34 -9.13 -11.82 -4.67
N LEU A 35 -9.61 -11.42 -3.51
CA LEU A 35 -8.82 -11.08 -2.34
C LEU A 35 -8.81 -12.26 -1.38
N THR A 36 -7.63 -12.80 -1.09
CA THR A 36 -7.49 -13.86 -0.10
C THR A 36 -7.18 -13.27 1.28
N VAL A 37 -7.92 -13.73 2.30
CA VAL A 37 -7.68 -13.42 3.72
C VAL A 37 -7.37 -14.73 4.44
N PRO A 38 -6.29 -14.85 5.22
CA PRO A 38 -6.00 -16.09 5.93
C PRO A 38 -6.96 -16.26 7.11
N SER A 39 -7.43 -17.49 7.36
CA SER A 39 -8.37 -17.80 8.45
C SER A 39 -7.84 -17.44 9.84
N ASN A 40 -6.52 -17.32 10.01
CA ASN A 40 -5.90 -16.86 11.26
C ASN A 40 -5.67 -15.34 11.34
N ALA A 41 -6.19 -14.54 10.38
CA ALA A 41 -6.11 -13.08 10.41
C ALA A 41 -6.73 -12.53 11.70
N LYS A 42 -6.04 -11.57 12.31
CA LYS A 42 -6.46 -10.91 13.54
C LYS A 42 -7.23 -9.63 13.23
N THR A 43 -7.97 -9.13 14.22
CA THR A 43 -8.57 -7.80 14.17
C THR A 43 -7.52 -6.75 13.80
N GLY A 44 -7.88 -5.82 12.90
CA GLY A 44 -6.99 -4.82 12.33
C GLY A 44 -6.17 -5.30 11.12
N HIS A 45 -6.29 -6.57 10.72
CA HIS A 45 -5.63 -7.05 9.50
C HIS A 45 -6.16 -6.34 8.26
N ILE A 46 -5.31 -5.57 7.59
CA ILE A 46 -5.64 -4.85 6.36
C ILE A 46 -5.70 -5.84 5.19
N ILE A 47 -6.86 -5.91 4.55
CA ILE A 47 -7.12 -6.76 3.38
C ILE A 47 -6.73 -6.01 2.10
N THR A 48 -7.28 -4.80 1.91
CA THR A 48 -7.05 -3.97 0.73
C THR A 48 -7.37 -2.50 1.00
N LYS A 49 -6.92 -1.60 0.13
CA LYS A 49 -7.27 -0.17 0.18
C LYS A 49 -8.41 0.13 -0.80
N LEU A 50 -9.45 0.74 -0.26
CA LEU A 50 -10.67 1.05 -0.99
C LEU A 50 -10.81 2.55 -1.33
N GLY A 51 -10.09 3.44 -0.66
CA GLY A 51 -10.12 4.87 -0.96
C GLY A 51 -9.15 5.67 -0.11
N CYS A 52 -9.29 6.99 -0.12
CA CYS A 52 -8.45 7.89 0.68
C CYS A 52 -8.96 8.03 2.11
N LEU A 53 -10.28 8.12 2.26
CA LEU A 53 -10.99 8.42 3.50
C LEU A 53 -12.13 7.42 3.69
N GLU A 54 -12.57 7.26 4.93
CA GLU A 54 -13.64 6.33 5.31
C GLU A 54 -15.01 6.82 4.81
N ASP A 55 -15.30 8.11 5.00
CA ASP A 55 -16.60 8.73 4.64
C ASP A 55 -16.88 8.74 3.13
N ASP A 56 -15.86 8.49 2.30
CA ASP A 56 -15.96 8.49 0.84
C ASP A 56 -16.34 7.13 0.27
N ILE A 57 -16.41 6.10 1.11
CA ILE A 57 -16.53 4.71 0.69
C ILE A 57 -17.80 4.10 1.26
N SER A 58 -18.61 3.51 0.40
CA SER A 58 -19.66 2.59 0.80
C SER A 58 -19.37 1.19 0.28
N ILE A 59 -19.70 0.19 1.07
CA ILE A 59 -19.53 -1.22 0.69
C ILE A 59 -20.89 -1.90 0.78
N ILE A 60 -21.22 -2.64 -0.27
CA ILE A 60 -22.42 -3.44 -0.37
C ILE A 60 -21.99 -4.88 -0.67
N PRO A 61 -22.13 -5.82 0.29
CA PRO A 61 -22.00 -7.24 0.02
C PRO A 61 -23.06 -7.66 -1.00
N GLU A 62 -22.63 -8.30 -2.08
CA GLU A 62 -23.54 -8.88 -3.05
C GLU A 62 -23.92 -10.28 -2.57
N GLY A 63 -25.15 -10.46 -2.10
CA GLY A 63 -25.58 -11.73 -1.55
C GLY A 63 -26.93 -11.67 -0.85
N SER A 64 -27.20 -12.69 -0.05
CA SER A 64 -28.38 -12.74 0.81
C SER A 64 -28.25 -11.75 1.99
N PRO A 65 -29.36 -11.37 2.65
CA PRO A 65 -29.31 -10.55 3.86
C PRO A 65 -28.46 -11.18 4.99
N LEU A 66 -28.31 -12.51 5.00
CA LEU A 66 -27.44 -13.20 5.95
C LEU A 66 -25.96 -12.93 5.65
N ASP A 67 -25.58 -12.87 4.38
CA ASP A 67 -24.21 -12.56 3.95
C ASP A 67 -23.84 -11.12 4.32
N GLU A 68 -24.79 -10.18 4.22
CA GLU A 68 -24.59 -8.79 4.64
C GLU A 68 -24.38 -8.66 6.16
N GLN A 69 -25.21 -9.34 6.95
CA GLN A 69 -25.05 -9.40 8.41
C GLN A 69 -23.73 -10.04 8.82
N LEU A 70 -23.35 -11.13 8.15
CA LEU A 70 -22.08 -11.80 8.41
C LEU A 70 -20.90 -10.89 8.02
N PHE A 71 -20.93 -10.29 6.83
CA PHE A 71 -19.89 -9.40 6.35
C PHE A 71 -19.66 -8.22 7.31
N SER A 72 -20.72 -7.54 7.75
CA SER A 72 -20.64 -6.39 8.68
C SER A 72 -20.16 -6.77 10.09
N LYS A 73 -20.27 -8.05 10.47
CA LYS A 73 -19.67 -8.60 11.69
C LYS A 73 -18.17 -8.86 11.52
N LEU A 74 -17.75 -9.35 10.35
CA LEU A 74 -16.37 -9.77 10.11
C LEU A 74 -15.44 -8.64 9.63
N PHE A 75 -15.97 -7.62 8.96
CA PHE A 75 -15.17 -6.60 8.31
C PHE A 75 -15.64 -5.17 8.64
N SER A 76 -14.72 -4.21 8.57
CA SER A 76 -14.98 -2.77 8.68
C SER A 76 -14.12 -1.98 7.70
N ILE A 77 -14.49 -0.73 7.46
CA ILE A 77 -13.65 0.23 6.76
C ILE A 77 -12.96 1.09 7.81
N GLU A 78 -11.65 1.25 7.71
CA GLU A 78 -10.88 2.11 8.61
C GLU A 78 -9.87 2.92 7.79
N SER A 79 -10.01 4.25 7.81
CA SER A 79 -9.12 5.16 7.06
C SER A 79 -8.97 4.80 5.57
N GLY A 80 -10.08 4.39 4.95
CA GLY A 80 -10.14 3.98 3.55
C GLY A 80 -9.64 2.57 3.27
N ASN A 81 -9.29 1.76 4.28
CA ASN A 81 -8.88 0.37 4.14
C ASN A 81 -10.00 -0.58 4.56
N LEU A 82 -10.14 -1.70 3.87
CA LEU A 82 -10.95 -2.81 4.35
C LEU A 82 -10.13 -3.64 5.34
N VAL A 83 -10.62 -3.80 6.55
CA VAL A 83 -9.93 -4.50 7.63
C VAL A 83 -10.78 -5.60 8.24
N VAL A 84 -10.11 -6.62 8.80
CA VAL A 84 -10.75 -7.64 9.63
C VAL A 84 -11.14 -7.02 10.96
N LYS A 85 -12.42 -7.12 11.32
CA LYS A 85 -13.01 -6.54 12.53
C LYS A 85 -13.08 -7.53 13.69
N SER A 86 -13.33 -8.81 13.40
CA SER A 86 -13.48 -9.86 14.41
C SER A 86 -12.72 -11.14 14.02
N ASP A 87 -12.64 -12.12 14.93
CA ASP A 87 -12.00 -13.40 14.65
C ASP A 87 -12.70 -14.13 13.51
N ILE A 88 -11.97 -14.43 12.43
CA ILE A 88 -12.49 -15.07 11.23
C ILE A 88 -12.15 -16.57 11.12
N SER A 89 -11.54 -17.16 12.13
CA SER A 89 -11.04 -18.56 12.09
C SER A 89 -12.12 -19.61 11.83
N LEU A 90 -13.34 -19.37 12.29
CA LEU A 90 -14.48 -20.27 12.08
C LEU A 90 -15.13 -20.14 10.69
N TYR A 91 -14.65 -19.22 9.86
CA TYR A 91 -15.25 -18.89 8.56
C TYR A 91 -14.34 -19.30 7.38
N GLU A 92 -13.36 -20.18 7.62
CA GLU A 92 -12.56 -20.77 6.55
C GLU A 92 -13.44 -21.43 5.47
N GLY A 93 -13.12 -21.16 4.20
CA GLY A 93 -13.91 -21.60 3.06
C GLY A 93 -15.09 -20.68 2.71
N THR A 94 -15.31 -19.59 3.45
CA THR A 94 -16.36 -18.62 3.14
C THR A 94 -15.90 -17.60 2.09
N TYR A 95 -16.76 -17.34 1.11
CA TYR A 95 -16.53 -16.39 0.02
C TYR A 95 -17.60 -15.28 0.05
N PHE A 96 -17.16 -14.02 -0.04
CA PHE A 96 -18.04 -12.85 -0.15
C PHE A 96 -17.80 -12.16 -1.49
N LEU A 97 -18.87 -11.92 -2.26
CA LEU A 97 -18.79 -10.99 -3.38
C LEU A 97 -19.14 -9.59 -2.86
N VAL A 98 -18.32 -8.59 -3.14
CA VAL A 98 -18.40 -7.27 -2.51
C VAL A 98 -18.27 -6.18 -3.54
N SER A 99 -19.21 -5.23 -3.53
CA SER A 99 -19.14 -4.01 -4.32
C SER A 99 -18.76 -2.83 -3.43
N ALA A 100 -17.62 -2.21 -3.69
CA ALA A 100 -17.18 -0.98 -3.05
C ALA A 100 -17.42 0.21 -3.97
N PHE A 101 -18.05 1.26 -3.46
CA PHE A 101 -18.29 2.52 -4.15
C PHE A 101 -17.44 3.63 -3.52
N SER A 102 -16.76 4.42 -4.36
CA SER A 102 -15.92 5.54 -3.94
C SER A 102 -16.43 6.82 -4.60
N ASN A 103 -16.78 7.83 -3.79
CA ASN A 103 -17.35 9.07 -4.30
C ASN A 103 -16.30 10.04 -4.88
N ASN A 104 -15.06 10.01 -4.38
CA ASN A 104 -14.08 11.07 -4.62
C ASN A 104 -12.95 10.73 -5.60
N ASN A 105 -13.08 9.67 -6.40
CA ASN A 105 -12.08 9.27 -7.42
C ASN A 105 -10.62 9.37 -6.92
N CYS A 106 -10.39 8.81 -5.73
CA CYS A 106 -9.11 8.86 -5.03
C CYS A 106 -7.92 8.36 -5.85
N PHE A 107 -8.16 7.36 -6.68
CA PHE A 107 -7.17 6.83 -7.61
C PHE A 107 -7.70 7.00 -9.02
N SER A 108 -6.82 7.46 -9.90
CA SER A 108 -7.18 7.80 -11.28
C SER A 108 -7.49 6.58 -12.14
N ASN A 109 -7.07 5.38 -11.68
CA ASN A 109 -7.33 4.09 -12.31
C ASN A 109 -8.29 3.22 -11.51
N VAL A 110 -9.08 3.79 -10.61
CA VAL A 110 -10.09 3.05 -9.86
C VAL A 110 -11.44 3.66 -10.18
N GLY A 111 -12.31 2.88 -10.81
CA GLY A 111 -13.69 3.29 -11.06
C GLY A 111 -14.45 3.57 -9.76
N ASN A 112 -15.50 4.39 -9.87
CA ASN A 112 -16.41 4.72 -8.76
C ASN A 112 -17.06 3.48 -8.13
N LYS A 113 -17.18 2.37 -8.87
CA LYS A 113 -17.62 1.06 -8.37
C LYS A 113 -16.54 0.03 -8.69
N ARG A 114 -16.19 -0.79 -7.70
CA ARG A 114 -15.37 -1.99 -7.88
C ARG A 114 -16.07 -3.18 -7.26
N THR A 115 -16.05 -4.31 -7.96
CA THR A 115 -16.55 -5.58 -7.45
C THR A 115 -15.39 -6.55 -7.31
N PHE A 116 -15.31 -7.23 -6.16
CA PHE A 116 -14.26 -8.20 -5.88
C PHE A 116 -14.75 -9.30 -4.96
N GLY A 117 -14.11 -10.45 -5.05
CA GLY A 117 -14.31 -11.57 -4.14
C GLY A 117 -13.43 -11.44 -2.91
N ILE A 118 -13.93 -11.79 -1.73
CA ILE A 118 -13.11 -12.00 -0.53
C ILE A 118 -13.25 -13.45 -0.13
N PHE A 119 -12.14 -14.19 -0.17
CA PHE A 119 -12.10 -15.60 0.18
C PHE A 119 -11.26 -15.84 1.43
N ILE A 120 -11.88 -16.40 2.47
CA ILE A 120 -11.18 -16.76 3.71
C ILE A 120 -10.56 -18.14 3.53
N LYS A 121 -9.23 -18.20 3.30
CA LYS A 121 -8.50 -19.45 3.04
C LYS A 121 -7.80 -19.98 4.29
N ASN A 122 -7.47 -21.27 4.28
CA ASN A 122 -6.62 -21.85 5.30
C ASN A 122 -5.28 -21.10 5.38
N SER A 123 -4.84 -20.76 6.59
CA SER A 123 -3.56 -20.08 6.80
C SER A 123 -2.34 -20.81 6.21
N LYS A 124 -2.40 -22.13 5.99
CA LYS A 124 -1.32 -22.91 5.33
C LYS A 124 -1.26 -22.70 3.82
N ASP A 125 -2.39 -22.36 3.21
CA ASP A 125 -2.53 -22.08 1.78
C ASP A 125 -2.36 -20.56 1.51
N TYR A 126 -1.97 -19.81 2.53
CA TYR A 126 -1.77 -18.38 2.46
C TYR A 126 -0.29 -18.03 2.42
N MET A 127 0.11 -17.28 1.41
CA MET A 127 1.45 -16.72 1.33
C MET A 127 1.46 -15.35 1.99
N GLN A 128 2.13 -15.23 3.14
CA GLN A 128 2.25 -13.96 3.83
C GLN A 128 3.28 -13.06 3.12
N LEU A 129 2.82 -11.92 2.61
CA LEU A 129 3.69 -10.85 2.12
C LEU A 129 4.16 -9.99 3.30
N GLU A 130 5.39 -9.48 3.21
CA GLU A 130 6.01 -8.63 4.25
C GLU A 130 5.15 -7.39 4.53
N LYS A 131 4.66 -6.74 3.46
CA LYS A 131 3.79 -5.57 3.53
C LYS A 131 2.43 -5.88 2.91
N ARG A 132 1.39 -5.30 3.51
CA ARG A 132 0.02 -5.34 2.96
C ARG A 132 -0.24 -4.28 1.91
N ILE A 133 0.48 -3.16 1.99
CA ILE A 133 0.42 -2.09 1.00
C ILE A 133 1.85 -1.64 0.75
N TYR A 134 2.26 -1.64 -0.52
CA TYR A 134 3.50 -1.05 -0.98
C TYR A 134 3.22 0.35 -1.51
N HIS A 135 4.13 1.28 -1.23
CA HIS A 135 3.99 2.67 -1.61
C HIS A 135 5.11 3.05 -2.58
N GLY A 136 4.72 3.61 -3.72
CA GLY A 136 5.65 4.06 -4.75
C GLY A 136 5.39 5.50 -5.16
N VAL A 137 6.39 6.14 -5.73
CA VAL A 137 6.26 7.48 -6.34
C VAL A 137 6.84 7.46 -7.74
N ILE A 138 6.17 8.13 -8.67
CA ILE A 138 6.67 8.30 -10.05
C ILE A 138 6.39 9.73 -10.54
N PRO A 139 7.36 10.42 -11.15
CA PRO A 139 7.11 11.71 -11.80
C PRO A 139 6.11 11.60 -12.96
N LYS A 140 5.31 12.63 -13.18
CA LYS A 140 4.30 12.69 -14.25
C LYS A 140 4.90 12.68 -15.66
N SER A 141 6.09 13.23 -15.83
CA SER A 141 6.88 13.25 -17.09
C SER A 141 7.67 11.97 -17.33
N SER A 142 7.54 10.97 -16.45
CA SER A 142 8.30 9.74 -16.56
C SER A 142 8.10 9.08 -17.92
N LYS A 143 9.21 8.70 -18.53
CA LYS A 143 9.22 7.96 -19.78
C LYS A 143 9.14 6.46 -19.50
N PRO A 144 8.57 5.66 -20.43
CA PRO A 144 8.71 4.21 -20.39
C PRO A 144 10.16 3.80 -20.17
N GLY A 145 10.40 2.85 -19.29
CA GLY A 145 11.73 2.45 -18.84
C GLY A 145 12.02 2.74 -17.37
N LEU A 146 11.37 3.76 -16.79
CA LEU A 146 11.67 4.22 -15.44
C LEU A 146 11.12 3.25 -14.37
N LEU A 147 11.91 2.99 -13.32
CA LEU A 147 11.46 2.28 -12.13
C LEU A 147 10.67 3.21 -11.20
N VAL A 148 9.63 2.66 -10.57
CA VAL A 148 8.86 3.35 -9.54
C VAL A 148 9.66 3.37 -8.23
N GLU A 149 9.95 4.57 -7.72
CA GLU A 149 10.74 4.76 -6.49
C GLU A 149 9.96 4.29 -5.25
N GLY A 150 10.63 3.68 -4.26
CA GLY A 150 10.02 3.24 -2.99
C GLY A 150 9.47 1.81 -3.01
N LEU A 151 9.50 1.15 -4.17
CA LEU A 151 9.05 -0.22 -4.35
C LEU A 151 10.19 -1.24 -4.36
N GLU A 152 11.38 -0.87 -3.88
CA GLU A 152 12.56 -1.73 -3.85
C GLU A 152 12.37 -2.93 -2.92
N SER A 153 11.51 -2.85 -1.90
CA SER A 153 11.21 -4.01 -1.05
C SER A 153 10.54 -5.17 -1.81
N LEU A 154 9.90 -4.90 -2.96
CA LEU A 154 9.39 -5.97 -3.83
C LEU A 154 10.51 -6.80 -4.47
N VAL A 155 11.70 -6.22 -4.64
CA VAL A 155 12.89 -6.93 -5.18
C VAL A 155 13.26 -8.11 -4.31
N GLY A 156 13.20 -7.94 -2.97
CA GLY A 156 13.44 -9.02 -2.03
C GLY A 156 12.44 -10.16 -2.22
N LEU A 157 11.15 -9.82 -2.34
CA LEU A 157 10.09 -10.80 -2.58
C LEU A 157 10.29 -11.58 -3.89
N ILE A 158 10.49 -10.87 -5.00
CA ILE A 158 10.60 -11.45 -6.34
C ILE A 158 11.84 -12.34 -6.47
N ASN A 159 12.95 -11.98 -5.82
CA ASN A 159 14.21 -12.72 -5.95
C ASN A 159 14.44 -13.77 -4.83
N SER A 160 13.60 -13.80 -3.79
CA SER A 160 13.82 -14.64 -2.60
C SER A 160 13.62 -16.13 -2.83
N ASP A 161 12.81 -16.52 -3.80
CA ASP A 161 12.51 -17.92 -4.10
C ASP A 161 12.13 -18.06 -5.57
N ALA A 162 12.81 -18.97 -6.29
CA ALA A 162 12.53 -19.26 -7.70
C ALA A 162 11.10 -19.76 -7.94
N GLN A 163 10.36 -20.10 -6.88
CA GLN A 163 8.97 -20.54 -6.95
C GLN A 163 7.93 -19.43 -6.79
N ILE A 164 8.33 -18.20 -6.45
CA ILE A 164 7.38 -17.09 -6.29
C ILE A 164 7.11 -16.44 -7.65
N SER A 165 5.86 -16.49 -8.10
CA SER A 165 5.35 -15.74 -9.25
C SER A 165 4.41 -14.65 -8.74
N CYS A 166 4.58 -13.42 -9.21
CA CYS A 166 3.74 -12.29 -8.83
C CYS A 166 3.24 -11.54 -10.06
N ASP A 167 1.99 -11.10 -10.02
CA ASP A 167 1.32 -10.34 -11.08
C ASP A 167 0.62 -9.09 -10.52
N ILE A 168 0.58 -8.04 -11.33
CA ILE A 168 -0.09 -6.77 -11.01
C ILE A 168 -1.45 -6.76 -11.70
N HIS A 169 -2.51 -6.54 -10.92
CA HIS A 169 -3.89 -6.51 -11.37
C HIS A 169 -4.56 -5.15 -11.12
N GLY A 170 -5.57 -4.84 -11.93
CA GLY A 170 -6.38 -3.62 -11.87
C GLY A 170 -6.32 -2.81 -13.16
N ASP A 171 -7.18 -1.80 -13.28
CA ASP A 171 -7.19 -0.93 -14.46
C ASP A 171 -5.85 -0.22 -14.58
N SER A 172 -5.39 -0.01 -15.83
CA SER A 172 -4.07 0.59 -16.12
C SER A 172 -2.87 -0.20 -15.60
N SER A 173 -3.04 -1.45 -15.13
CA SER A 173 -1.91 -2.32 -14.76
C SER A 173 -0.98 -2.58 -15.94
N ASN A 174 -1.50 -2.60 -17.16
CA ASN A 174 -0.75 -2.69 -18.41
C ASN A 174 0.21 -1.51 -18.67
N LEU A 175 0.17 -0.45 -17.87
CA LEU A 175 1.17 0.62 -17.91
C LEU A 175 2.46 0.24 -17.19
N PHE A 176 2.42 -0.81 -16.36
CA PHE A 176 3.51 -1.24 -15.50
C PHE A 176 3.88 -2.70 -15.76
N GLU A 177 5.14 -3.02 -15.51
CA GLU A 177 5.68 -4.36 -15.58
C GLU A 177 6.44 -4.66 -14.29
N LEU A 178 6.22 -5.85 -13.73
CA LEU A 178 7.02 -6.34 -12.62
C LEU A 178 8.33 -6.91 -13.17
N VAL A 179 9.45 -6.34 -12.78
CA VAL A 179 10.81 -6.77 -13.17
C VAL A 179 11.61 -7.15 -11.93
N SER A 180 12.74 -7.84 -12.11
CA SER A 180 13.59 -8.28 -11.00
C SER A 180 14.10 -7.14 -10.11
N SER A 181 14.13 -5.90 -10.62
CA SER A 181 14.54 -4.69 -9.89
C SER A 181 13.38 -3.85 -9.34
N GLY A 182 12.13 -4.30 -9.43
CA GLY A 182 10.95 -3.60 -8.90
C GLY A 182 9.82 -3.45 -9.93
N ILE A 183 9.06 -2.36 -9.84
CA ILE A 183 7.99 -2.06 -10.82
C ILE A 183 8.51 -1.03 -11.81
N LYS A 184 8.39 -1.34 -13.10
CA LYS A 184 8.84 -0.52 -14.21
C LYS A 184 7.65 0.06 -14.97
N LEU A 185 7.69 1.33 -15.30
CA LEU A 185 6.73 1.96 -16.22
C LEU A 185 7.04 1.51 -17.66
N ILE A 186 6.09 0.92 -18.37
CA ILE A 186 6.26 0.44 -19.75
C ILE A 186 5.47 1.24 -20.78
N SER A 187 4.53 2.07 -20.34
CA SER A 187 3.75 2.97 -21.19
C SER A 187 3.62 4.35 -20.56
N LYS A 188 3.21 5.35 -21.34
CA LYS A 188 3.08 6.73 -20.85
C LYS A 188 1.96 6.83 -19.81
N LEU A 189 2.22 7.56 -18.72
CA LEU A 189 1.21 7.84 -17.70
C LEU A 189 0.06 8.72 -18.25
N PRO A 190 -1.20 8.51 -17.82
CA PRO A 190 -2.30 9.39 -18.18
C PRO A 190 -2.10 10.80 -17.59
N THR A 191 -2.40 11.83 -18.37
CA THR A 191 -2.15 13.25 -18.04
C THR A 191 -2.84 13.72 -16.76
N GLU A 192 -3.97 13.13 -16.36
CA GLU A 192 -4.73 13.55 -15.19
C GLU A 192 -4.49 12.66 -13.96
N SER A 193 -3.47 11.80 -14.00
CA SER A 193 -3.20 10.88 -12.90
C SER A 193 -2.59 11.58 -11.70
N LYS A 194 -3.21 11.42 -10.52
CA LYS A 194 -2.66 11.88 -9.23
C LYS A 194 -2.13 10.74 -8.39
N ALA A 195 -2.87 9.64 -8.35
CA ALA A 195 -2.49 8.43 -7.67
C ALA A 195 -3.08 7.24 -8.41
N LEU A 196 -2.39 6.10 -8.34
CA LEU A 196 -2.80 4.84 -8.94
C LEU A 196 -2.80 3.76 -7.85
N TYR A 197 -3.77 2.86 -7.92
CA TYR A 197 -3.86 1.73 -7.01
C TYR A 197 -3.97 0.41 -7.79
N PHE A 198 -3.17 -0.57 -7.40
CA PHE A 198 -3.16 -1.90 -8.00
C PHE A 198 -3.22 -2.98 -6.92
N SER A 199 -3.64 -4.17 -7.33
CA SER A 199 -3.54 -5.40 -6.55
C SER A 199 -2.29 -6.15 -7.00
N LEU A 200 -1.44 -6.54 -6.06
CA LEU A 200 -0.34 -7.47 -6.28
C LEU A 200 -0.79 -8.85 -5.81
N GLN A 201 -0.83 -9.82 -6.71
CA GLN A 201 -1.09 -11.22 -6.39
C GLN A 201 0.18 -12.01 -6.55
N CYS A 202 0.56 -12.78 -5.54
CA CYS A 202 1.74 -13.64 -5.57
C CYS A 202 1.34 -15.07 -5.25
N THR A 203 2.05 -16.03 -5.82
CA THR A 203 1.92 -17.46 -5.49
C THR A 203 3.27 -18.12 -5.42
N ASN A 204 3.43 -19.07 -4.49
CA ASN A 204 4.59 -19.95 -4.40
C ASN A 204 4.26 -21.39 -4.84
N GLY A 205 3.20 -21.56 -5.64
CA GLY A 205 2.68 -22.86 -6.09
C GLY A 205 1.88 -23.64 -5.04
N LYS A 206 1.97 -23.28 -3.76
CA LYS A 206 1.18 -23.90 -2.67
C LYS A 206 0.11 -22.96 -2.12
N GLY A 207 0.40 -21.67 -2.09
CA GLY A 207 -0.49 -20.67 -1.55
C GLY A 207 -0.50 -19.40 -2.36
N HIS A 208 -1.43 -18.52 -2.00
CA HIS A 208 -1.61 -17.21 -2.61
C HIS A 208 -1.45 -16.10 -1.57
N GLY A 209 -0.81 -15.02 -1.99
CA GLY A 209 -0.60 -13.82 -1.20
C GLY A 209 -1.15 -12.61 -1.96
N HIS A 210 -1.67 -11.64 -1.21
CA HIS A 210 -2.20 -10.40 -1.77
C HIS A 210 -1.62 -9.19 -1.02
N ALA A 211 -1.29 -8.14 -1.78
CA ALA A 211 -0.98 -6.81 -1.26
C ALA A 211 -1.51 -5.73 -2.20
N GLY A 212 -1.73 -4.53 -1.66
CA GLY A 212 -1.97 -3.34 -2.46
C GLY A 212 -0.67 -2.71 -2.95
N ILE A 213 -0.71 -2.05 -4.09
CA ILE A 213 0.34 -1.13 -4.56
C ILE A 213 -0.30 0.23 -4.74
N HIS A 214 0.18 1.23 -3.99
CA HIS A 214 -0.24 2.62 -4.11
C HIS A 214 0.90 3.43 -4.72
N ILE A 215 0.70 3.93 -5.95
CA ILE A 215 1.68 4.77 -6.65
C ILE A 215 1.18 6.21 -6.69
N THR A 216 1.92 7.14 -6.11
CA THR A 216 1.66 8.58 -6.25
C THR A 216 2.32 9.12 -7.52
N VAL A 217 1.57 9.87 -8.34
CA VAL A 217 2.08 10.53 -9.53
C VAL A 217 2.40 11.98 -9.18
N ALA A 218 3.70 12.31 -9.14
CA ALA A 218 4.18 13.63 -8.74
C ALA A 218 4.26 14.59 -9.93
N ASP A 219 3.75 15.82 -9.80
CA ASP A 219 3.84 16.83 -10.87
C ASP A 219 5.30 17.25 -11.15
N ASP A 220 5.63 17.42 -12.43
CA ASP A 220 6.98 17.76 -12.91
C ASP A 220 7.41 19.20 -12.60
N ASN A 221 6.46 20.04 -12.20
CA ASN A 221 6.67 21.46 -11.95
C ASN A 221 7.44 21.75 -10.65
N HIS A 222 7.91 20.73 -9.93
CA HIS A 222 8.90 20.87 -8.87
C HIS A 222 10.33 20.86 -9.44
N GLY A 223 10.55 21.66 -10.50
CA GLY A 223 11.81 21.82 -11.19
C GLY A 223 12.98 22.06 -10.23
N ASN A 224 13.98 21.19 -10.36
CA ASN A 224 15.29 21.19 -9.69
C ASN A 224 15.26 20.86 -8.20
N SER A 225 15.65 19.60 -7.92
CA SER A 225 15.83 18.91 -6.64
C SER A 225 14.53 18.49 -5.92
N LEU A 226 13.91 17.41 -6.40
CA LEU A 226 13.44 16.40 -5.45
C LEU A 226 14.71 15.90 -4.74
N PRO A 227 14.83 16.04 -3.40
CA PRO A 227 15.88 15.32 -2.69
C PRO A 227 15.62 13.84 -2.99
N GLN A 228 16.62 13.15 -3.54
CA GLN A 228 16.60 11.69 -3.54
C GLN A 228 16.58 11.29 -2.06
N PHE A 229 15.66 10.41 -1.68
CA PHE A 229 15.64 9.85 -0.33
C PHE A 229 16.02 8.39 -0.46
N ARG A 230 17.28 8.05 -0.19
CA ARG A 230 17.61 6.66 0.05
C ARG A 230 17.14 6.29 1.46
N ASN A 231 16.23 5.33 1.55
CA ASN A 231 16.12 4.51 2.76
C ASN A 231 17.42 3.72 2.91
N SER A 232 18.46 4.35 3.46
CA SER A 232 19.74 3.71 3.75
C SER A 232 19.65 2.87 5.03
N LEU A 233 18.83 1.81 4.98
CA LEU A 233 19.10 0.60 5.76
C LEU A 233 20.17 -0.17 4.99
N SER A 234 21.41 0.29 5.08
CA SER A 234 22.55 -0.42 4.51
C SER A 234 23.53 -0.78 5.61
N GLN A 235 23.60 -2.08 5.91
CA GLN A 235 24.76 -2.68 6.53
C GLN A 235 25.99 -2.30 5.70
N LYS A 236 27.02 -1.81 6.39
CA LYS A 236 28.33 -1.44 5.85
C LYS A 236 28.84 -2.44 4.82
N THR A 237 28.97 -2.00 3.57
CA THR A 237 30.04 -2.47 2.67
C THR A 237 30.62 -1.27 1.95
N ASN A 238 31.93 -1.08 2.12
CA ASN A 238 32.71 -0.02 1.49
C ASN A 238 32.99 -0.36 0.03
N VAL A 239 32.55 0.46 -0.92
CA VAL A 239 33.20 0.59 -2.23
C VAL A 239 33.14 2.06 -2.63
N ALA A 240 34.32 2.65 -2.85
CA ALA A 240 34.51 4.00 -3.33
C ALA A 240 34.40 4.03 -4.86
N VAL A 241 33.65 4.99 -5.41
CA VAL A 241 33.79 5.41 -6.82
C VAL A 241 33.75 6.93 -6.87
N GLN A 242 34.78 7.46 -7.51
CA GLN A 242 35.12 8.86 -7.72
C GLN A 242 34.58 9.27 -9.10
N GLN A 243 33.95 10.45 -9.24
CA GLN A 243 33.81 11.07 -10.55
C GLN A 243 33.61 12.59 -10.52
N ASP A 244 34.22 13.22 -11.54
CA ASP A 244 34.66 14.61 -11.65
C ASP A 244 33.60 15.65 -12.08
N ASN A 245 33.97 16.90 -11.82
CA ASN A 245 33.29 18.17 -12.09
C ASN A 245 33.03 18.47 -13.59
N LEU A 246 31.94 19.19 -13.87
CA LEU A 246 31.90 20.24 -14.90
C LEU A 246 30.83 21.29 -14.56
N ILE A 247 31.30 22.52 -14.35
CA ILE A 247 30.55 23.74 -14.06
C ILE A 247 30.08 24.35 -15.38
N GLN A 248 28.82 24.78 -15.48
CA GLN A 248 28.43 25.93 -16.30
C GLN A 248 27.45 26.82 -15.55
N SER A 249 27.89 28.07 -15.39
CA SER A 249 27.19 29.23 -14.86
C SER A 249 25.99 29.63 -15.72
N PHE A 250 24.88 30.04 -15.11
CA PHE A 250 23.90 30.89 -15.78
C PHE A 250 23.36 31.98 -14.86
N ASP A 251 23.26 33.15 -15.47
CA ASP A 251 23.21 34.47 -14.87
C ASP A 251 21.84 34.88 -14.32
N GLN A 252 21.89 35.90 -13.47
CA GLN A 252 20.75 36.57 -12.84
C GLN A 252 19.84 37.28 -13.85
N GLN A 253 18.52 37.15 -13.69
CA GLN A 253 17.53 38.25 -13.67
C GLN A 253 16.12 37.75 -13.99
N SER A 254 15.26 37.66 -12.97
CA SER A 254 13.87 38.16 -13.06
C SER A 254 13.18 38.07 -11.71
N HIS A 255 12.79 39.23 -11.18
CA HIS A 255 11.94 39.35 -10.00
C HIS A 255 10.49 38.95 -10.33
N ARG A 256 10.24 37.66 -10.56
CA ARG A 256 8.89 37.10 -10.36
C ARG A 256 8.81 36.62 -8.92
N ARG A 257 7.89 37.20 -8.13
CA ARG A 257 7.49 36.64 -6.83
C ARG A 257 6.82 35.28 -7.09
N VAL A 258 7.63 34.24 -7.25
CA VAL A 258 7.19 32.85 -7.22
C VAL A 258 6.64 32.64 -5.82
N ARG A 259 5.31 32.52 -5.68
CA ARG A 259 4.70 31.95 -4.48
C ARG A 259 5.21 30.52 -4.41
N ARG A 260 6.26 30.31 -3.62
CA ARG A 260 6.83 28.98 -3.36
C ARG A 260 5.77 28.18 -2.60
N GLN A 261 5.10 27.27 -3.30
CA GLN A 261 4.18 26.34 -2.65
C GLN A 261 4.99 25.37 -1.79
N ALA A 262 4.55 25.21 -0.54
CA ALA A 262 5.11 24.22 0.35
C ALA A 262 4.77 22.82 -0.20
N VAL A 263 5.78 21.93 -0.26
CA VAL A 263 5.56 20.54 -0.64
C VAL A 263 5.07 19.80 0.61
N THR A 264 3.87 19.24 0.54
CA THR A 264 3.30 18.38 1.60
C THR A 264 3.62 16.92 1.29
N ARG A 265 4.13 16.18 2.27
CA ARG A 265 4.38 14.72 2.17
C ARG A 265 3.76 13.99 3.34
N THR A 266 3.27 12.79 3.13
CA THR A 266 2.73 11.92 4.19
C THR A 266 3.66 10.74 4.44
N LEU A 267 3.94 10.44 5.71
CA LEU A 267 4.80 9.34 6.15
C LEU A 267 4.06 8.52 7.20
N SER A 268 4.00 7.20 7.05
CA SER A 268 3.45 6.30 8.06
C SER A 268 4.56 5.74 8.93
N VAL A 269 4.40 5.85 10.26
CA VAL A 269 5.43 5.48 11.24
C VAL A 269 4.80 4.67 12.37
N LEU A 270 5.47 3.59 12.77
CA LEU A 270 5.08 2.76 13.93
C LEU A 270 5.37 3.52 15.25
N GLU A 271 4.64 3.22 16.32
CA GLU A 271 4.71 3.97 17.58
C GLU A 271 6.05 3.81 18.33
N ASP A 272 6.76 2.70 18.12
CA ASP A 272 8.06 2.38 18.69
C ASP A 272 9.23 3.14 18.04
N LYS A 273 8.98 3.80 16.91
CA LYS A 273 10.04 4.48 16.15
C LYS A 273 10.36 5.84 16.76
N THR A 274 11.61 5.94 17.21
CA THR A 274 12.23 7.20 17.60
C THR A 274 12.88 7.92 16.43
N ASP A 275 13.35 7.17 15.42
CA ASP A 275 13.93 7.72 14.19
C ASP A 275 12.88 7.72 13.07
N ILE A 276 12.54 8.91 12.57
CA ILE A 276 11.44 9.09 11.61
C ILE A 276 11.95 9.06 10.18
N LEU A 277 12.85 9.98 9.85
CA LEU A 277 13.40 10.15 8.50
C LEU A 277 14.71 10.93 8.56
N THR A 278 15.53 10.80 7.51
CA THR A 278 16.71 11.66 7.30
C THR A 278 16.50 12.50 6.04
N LEU A 279 16.67 13.81 6.16
CA LEU A 279 16.56 14.77 5.06
C LEU A 279 17.91 14.90 4.36
N GLU A 280 17.92 14.69 3.05
CA GLU A 280 19.12 14.93 2.23
C GLU A 280 19.19 16.38 1.74
N SER A 281 20.41 16.86 1.48
CA SER A 281 20.63 18.20 0.94
C SER A 281 19.96 18.33 -0.44
N PRO A 282 19.13 19.36 -0.68
CA PRO A 282 18.58 19.62 -2.00
C PRO A 282 19.65 20.11 -3.00
N GLN A 283 20.86 20.49 -2.54
CA GLN A 283 21.93 21.01 -3.39
C GLN A 283 23.23 20.22 -3.16
N PRO A 284 23.70 19.45 -4.16
CA PRO A 284 25.01 18.83 -4.12
C PRO A 284 26.09 19.91 -3.99
N GLY A 285 27.03 19.74 -3.06
CA GLY A 285 28.17 20.66 -2.88
C GLY A 285 27.98 21.77 -1.83
N VAL A 286 26.79 21.95 -1.25
CA VAL A 286 26.61 22.82 -0.07
C VAL A 286 27.04 22.06 1.17
N THR A 287 28.15 22.48 1.78
CA THR A 287 28.80 21.74 2.88
C THR A 287 28.17 21.96 4.25
N THR A 288 27.32 22.99 4.40
CA THR A 288 26.73 23.33 5.70
C THR A 288 25.29 23.77 5.54
N LEU A 289 24.37 22.91 6.00
CA LEU A 289 22.94 23.19 6.07
C LEU A 289 22.52 23.33 7.54
N LEU A 290 21.65 24.30 7.78
CA LEU A 290 21.00 24.54 9.06
C LEU A 290 19.56 24.04 8.96
N TRP A 291 19.28 22.95 9.66
CA TRP A 291 17.95 22.35 9.75
C TRP A 291 17.24 22.83 11.01
N SER A 292 15.96 23.16 10.88
CA SER A 292 15.11 23.54 12.02
C SER A 292 13.67 23.18 11.75
N ILE A 293 12.93 22.78 12.79
CA ILE A 293 11.47 22.65 12.70
C ILE A 293 10.85 24.03 12.94
N SER A 294 10.15 24.57 11.94
CA SER A 294 9.48 25.88 12.02
C SER A 294 8.07 25.79 12.60
N SER A 295 7.43 24.63 12.52
CA SER A 295 6.13 24.35 13.14
C SER A 295 6.04 22.86 13.47
N ASP A 296 5.58 22.55 14.67
CA ASP A 296 5.20 21.23 15.14
C ASP A 296 4.13 21.45 16.21
N ASP A 297 2.87 21.21 15.84
CA ASP A 297 1.70 21.54 16.67
C ASP A 297 1.72 20.82 18.03
N THR A 298 2.51 19.76 18.16
CA THR A 298 2.56 18.90 19.33
C THR A 298 3.87 19.02 20.12
N GLY A 299 4.91 19.62 19.52
CA GLY A 299 6.27 19.64 20.08
C GLY A 299 6.88 18.25 20.29
N THR A 300 6.47 17.28 19.47
CA THR A 300 6.86 15.87 19.56
C THR A 300 8.18 15.59 18.84
N PHE A 301 8.57 16.40 17.86
CA PHE A 301 9.70 16.11 16.99
C PHE A 301 10.88 17.05 17.19
N ILE A 302 12.07 16.57 16.85
CA ILE A 302 13.31 17.33 16.74
C ILE A 302 14.01 16.99 15.44
N VAL A 303 14.73 17.97 14.88
CA VAL A 303 15.64 17.76 13.73
C VAL A 303 17.05 18.11 14.17
N ASN A 304 18.02 17.25 13.86
CA ASN A 304 19.43 17.54 14.15
C ASN A 304 20.12 18.24 12.97
N ASN A 305 21.41 18.58 13.15
CA ASN A 305 22.23 19.22 12.13
C ASN A 305 22.50 18.36 10.88
N LEU A 306 22.22 17.07 10.92
CA LEU A 306 22.32 16.14 9.78
C LEU A 306 20.98 15.99 9.03
N GLY A 307 19.95 16.77 9.39
CA GLY A 307 18.62 16.64 8.78
C GLY A 307 17.83 15.42 9.28
N LYS A 308 18.29 14.74 10.33
CA LYS A 308 17.57 13.60 10.91
C LYS A 308 16.43 14.09 11.79
N VAL A 309 15.20 13.78 11.40
CA VAL A 309 13.99 14.01 12.20
C VAL A 309 13.76 12.81 13.11
N SER A 310 13.57 13.07 14.39
CA SER A 310 13.35 12.06 15.43
C SER A 310 12.30 12.52 16.43
N VAL A 311 11.76 11.58 17.20
CA VAL A 311 10.90 11.87 18.35
C VAL A 311 11.77 12.49 19.46
N LYS A 312 11.29 13.59 20.02
CA LYS A 312 11.97 14.33 21.09
C LYS A 312 12.14 13.43 22.32
N PRO A 313 13.29 13.49 23.03
CA PRO A 313 13.47 12.74 24.27
C PRO A 313 12.33 12.98 25.27
N GLY A 314 11.82 11.89 25.86
CA GLY A 314 10.69 11.92 26.79
C GLY A 314 9.30 12.06 26.14
N LYS A 315 9.24 12.15 24.80
CA LYS A 315 8.01 12.00 24.02
C LYS A 315 7.96 10.59 23.43
N LYS A 316 6.75 10.15 23.10
CA LYS A 316 6.48 8.91 22.36
C LYS A 316 5.37 9.16 21.35
N LEU A 317 5.39 8.41 20.26
CA LEU A 317 4.20 8.22 19.46
C LEU A 317 3.32 7.22 20.22
N ASP A 318 2.02 7.50 20.28
CA ASP A 318 1.06 6.67 21.00
C ASP A 318 -0.21 6.65 20.16
N TYR A 319 -0.49 5.52 19.51
CA TYR A 319 -1.62 5.44 18.59
C TYR A 319 -2.96 5.45 19.33
N ASP A 320 -2.98 4.84 20.51
CA ASP A 320 -4.19 4.62 21.30
C ASP A 320 -4.63 5.88 22.04
N PHE A 321 -3.68 6.66 22.56
CA PHE A 321 -3.94 7.81 23.42
C PHE A 321 -3.43 9.15 22.86
N GLY A 322 -2.64 9.12 21.78
CA GLY A 322 -2.04 10.30 21.17
C GLY A 322 -2.70 10.73 19.85
N PRO A 323 -2.19 11.82 19.24
CA PRO A 323 -2.56 12.20 17.89
C PRO A 323 -2.22 11.09 16.88
N ARG A 324 -3.16 10.83 15.96
CA ARG A 324 -2.95 9.91 14.83
C ARG A 324 -2.16 10.54 13.69
N ASN A 325 -2.20 11.87 13.58
CA ASN A 325 -1.50 12.62 12.55
C ASN A 325 -0.78 13.81 13.19
N TYR A 326 0.47 14.03 12.77
CA TYR A 326 1.29 15.15 13.20
C TYR A 326 1.70 15.97 11.98
N ASN A 327 1.39 17.26 12.00
CA ASN A 327 1.86 18.17 10.97
C ASN A 327 3.13 18.85 11.47
N ILE A 328 4.24 18.64 10.75
CA ILE A 328 5.50 19.33 11.01
C ILE A 328 5.95 20.08 9.77
N GLN A 329 6.54 21.24 9.98
CA GLN A 329 7.20 22.01 8.94
C GLN A 329 8.68 22.05 9.24
N VAL A 330 9.49 21.50 8.35
CA VAL A 330 10.94 21.56 8.44
C VAL A 330 11.47 22.62 7.49
N GLN A 331 12.31 23.49 8.03
CA GLN A 331 13.04 24.50 7.29
C GLN A 331 14.50 24.08 7.16
N VAL A 332 15.06 24.26 5.97
CA VAL A 332 16.49 24.11 5.69
C VAL A 332 17.04 25.44 5.18
N LYS A 333 18.11 25.95 5.79
CA LYS A 333 18.82 27.16 5.35
C LYS A 333 20.26 26.80 5.01
N SER A 334 20.81 27.45 3.99
CA SER A 334 22.25 27.41 3.76
C SER A 334 22.98 28.29 4.78
N SER A 335 24.21 27.95 5.14
CA SER A 335 25.02 28.71 6.11
C SER A 335 25.33 30.14 5.68
N ASP A 336 25.24 30.45 4.40
CA ASP A 336 25.39 31.81 3.84
C ASP A 336 24.15 32.69 4.03
N GLY A 337 23.12 32.20 4.72
CA GLY A 337 21.89 32.95 5.00
C GLY A 337 20.93 33.05 3.81
N GLN A 338 21.20 32.35 2.69
CA GLN A 338 20.26 32.26 1.56
C GLN A 338 18.95 31.59 2.00
N GLN A 339 17.84 32.04 1.39
CA GLN A 339 16.47 31.73 1.83
C GLN A 339 16.19 30.24 2.00
N GLY A 340 15.64 29.89 3.16
CA GLY A 340 15.30 28.51 3.46
C GLY A 340 14.09 27.99 2.67
N ARG A 341 14.13 26.69 2.35
CA ARG A 341 12.97 25.95 1.79
C ARG A 341 12.18 25.34 2.95
N PHE A 342 10.87 25.24 2.77
CA PHE A 342 9.97 24.57 3.71
C PHE A 342 9.51 23.24 3.12
N ILE A 343 9.51 22.21 3.94
CA ILE A 343 8.89 20.93 3.64
C ILE A 343 7.86 20.67 4.73
N VAL A 344 6.61 20.44 4.31
CA VAL A 344 5.52 20.10 5.23
C VAL A 344 5.41 18.58 5.23
N PHE A 345 5.45 17.98 6.41
CA PHE A 345 5.20 16.56 6.60
C PHE A 345 3.93 16.36 7.42
N THR A 346 3.12 15.40 6.99
CA THR A 346 2.09 14.77 7.81
C THR A 346 2.62 13.39 8.20
N ILE A 347 2.97 13.23 9.47
CA ILE A 347 3.39 11.94 10.03
C ILE A 347 2.13 11.26 10.57
N SER A 348 1.73 10.17 9.93
CA SER A 348 0.64 9.32 10.40
C SER A 348 1.21 8.25 11.32
N ASN A 349 0.84 8.32 12.59
CA ASN A 349 1.08 7.25 13.53
C ASN A 349 0.16 6.09 13.16
N VAL A 350 0.72 4.89 13.00
CA VAL A 350 -0.04 3.70 12.62
C VAL A 350 -0.04 2.68 13.75
N LEU A 351 -1.18 2.00 13.91
CA LEU A 351 -1.38 0.98 14.94
C LEU A 351 -0.32 -0.13 14.83
N GLU A 352 0.42 -0.34 15.92
CA GLU A 352 1.24 -1.55 16.08
C GLU A 352 0.35 -2.72 16.44
N VAL A 353 0.01 -3.54 15.45
CA VAL A 353 -0.55 -4.86 15.73
C VAL A 353 0.59 -5.74 16.23
N TYR A 354 0.85 -5.73 17.54
CA TYR A 354 1.83 -6.62 18.16
C TYR A 354 1.52 -8.07 17.74
N GLN A 355 2.48 -8.73 17.09
CA GLN A 355 2.47 -10.18 16.95
C GLN A 355 2.79 -10.82 18.31
N VAL A 356 1.91 -10.70 19.30
CA VAL A 356 2.02 -11.45 20.57
C VAL A 356 1.63 -12.90 20.33
N TYR A 357 2.44 -13.68 19.60
CA TYR A 357 2.33 -15.14 19.58
C TYR A 357 3.69 -15.80 19.45
N ARG A 358 4.49 -15.78 20.52
CA ARG A 358 5.59 -16.73 20.65
C ARG A 358 5.97 -17.15 22.07
N ILE A 359 5.06 -17.25 23.04
CA ILE A 359 5.38 -17.94 24.32
C ILE A 359 4.26 -18.85 24.90
N LEU A 360 2.97 -18.70 24.55
CA LEU A 360 1.93 -19.46 25.29
C LEU A 360 1.61 -20.90 24.81
N ASN A 361 2.26 -21.43 23.76
CA ASN A 361 1.90 -22.76 23.23
C ASN A 361 2.82 -23.93 23.62
N PHE A 362 3.79 -23.78 24.53
CA PHE A 362 4.64 -24.92 24.94
C PHE A 362 4.40 -25.51 26.33
N HIS A 363 3.49 -24.94 27.15
CA HIS A 363 3.20 -25.51 28.47
C HIS A 363 1.89 -26.30 28.60
N SER A 364 0.99 -26.28 27.60
CA SER A 364 -0.32 -26.95 27.71
C SER A 364 -0.44 -28.34 27.05
N LEU A 365 0.62 -28.88 26.43
CA LEU A 365 0.54 -30.17 25.72
C LEU A 365 1.25 -31.35 26.43
N ARG A 366 1.64 -31.24 27.70
CA ARG A 366 2.23 -32.37 28.45
C ARG A 366 1.28 -33.17 29.34
N ASN A 367 -0.01 -32.82 29.46
CA ASN A 367 -0.91 -33.47 30.43
C ASN A 367 -2.10 -34.26 29.85
N LEU A 368 -2.08 -34.67 28.57
CA LEU A 368 -3.21 -35.42 27.97
C LEU A 368 -2.83 -36.80 27.39
N SER A 369 -1.81 -37.48 27.92
CA SER A 369 -1.52 -38.89 27.57
C SER A 369 -1.94 -39.91 28.63
N GLY A 370 -2.78 -39.53 29.60
CA GLY A 370 -3.09 -40.37 30.76
C GLY A 370 -4.57 -40.63 31.01
N LEU A 371 -5.35 -41.07 30.02
CA LEU A 371 -6.65 -41.72 30.27
C LEU A 371 -6.82 -42.93 29.35
N SER A 372 -6.46 -44.10 29.88
CA SER A 372 -6.82 -45.41 29.36
C SER A 372 -8.30 -45.68 29.65
N TYR A 373 -9.05 -46.07 28.63
CA TYR A 373 -10.38 -46.66 28.79
C TYR A 373 -10.24 -48.05 29.42
N SER A 374 -10.97 -48.27 30.52
CA SER A 374 -11.35 -49.58 31.06
C SER A 374 -12.85 -49.70 31.00
#